data_AF-A0A8C4YMU0-F1
#
_entry.id   AF-A0A8C4YMU0-F1
#
_cell.length_a   1.000
_cell.length_b   1.000
_cell.length_c   1.000
_cell.angle_alpha   90.00
_cell.angle_beta   90.00
_cell.angle_gamma   90.00
#
_symmetry.space_group_name_H-M   'P 1'
#
loop_
_entity.id
_entity.type
_entity.pdbx_description
1 polymer ?
#
loop_
_entity_poly.entity_id
_entity_poly.type
_entity_poly.pdbx_seq_one_letter_code
_entity_poly.pdbx_strand_id
1 'polypeptide(L)' 'MAGALKKTTGLVGLAVAENPHEHLRILYTKILAALQDIPKDAAYRKYTEQIVNERFNMVKTEPNVIISATT' A
#
# COMPACT_ATOMS: atom_id res chain seq x y z
N MET A 1 -10.75 13.24 -14.37
CA MET A 1 -9.93 13.97 -13.37
C MET A 1 -8.53 13.39 -13.43
N ALA A 2 -7.64 14.00 -14.22
CA ALA A 2 -6.24 13.56 -14.33
C ALA A 2 -5.51 14.00 -13.05
N GLY A 3 -5.29 13.05 -12.13
CA GLY A 3 -4.50 13.29 -10.93
C GLY A 3 -3.09 13.70 -11.35
N ALA A 4 -2.56 14.76 -10.74
CA ALA A 4 -1.23 15.24 -11.06
C ALA A 4 -0.19 14.13 -10.81
N LEU A 5 0.44 13.67 -11.89
CA LEU A 5 1.47 12.64 -11.85
C LEU A 5 2.75 13.22 -11.24
N LYS A 6 3.30 12.58 -10.20
CA LYS A 6 4.64 12.93 -9.71
C LYS A 6 5.65 12.72 -10.84
N LYS A 7 6.52 13.72 -11.08
CA LYS A 7 7.56 13.62 -12.10
C LYS A 7 8.75 12.78 -11.64
N THR A 8 9.12 12.88 -10.37
CA THR A 8 10.23 12.13 -9.76
C THR A 8 9.91 11.81 -8.29
N THR A 9 10.54 10.77 -7.75
CA THR A 9 10.45 10.41 -6.32
C THR A 9 11.47 11.15 -5.46
N GLY A 10 12.48 11.80 -6.07
CA GLY A 10 13.62 12.39 -5.36
C GLY A 10 14.62 11.36 -4.81
N LEU A 11 14.44 10.08 -5.10
CA LEU A 11 15.27 8.97 -4.64
C LEU A 11 15.88 8.24 -5.84
N VAL A 12 17.19 8.01 -5.81
CA VAL A 12 17.89 7.27 -6.88
C VAL A 12 17.41 5.80 -6.87
N GLY A 13 17.09 5.27 -8.05
CA GLY A 13 16.66 3.87 -8.20
C GLY A 13 15.20 3.58 -7.85
N LEU A 14 14.42 4.56 -7.38
CA LEU A 14 13.00 4.39 -7.11
C LEU A 14 12.13 5.10 -8.16
N ALA A 15 11.53 4.34 -9.07
CA ALA A 15 10.63 4.87 -10.08
C ALA A 15 9.29 5.35 -9.49
N VAL A 16 8.66 6.34 -10.12
CA VAL A 16 7.31 6.78 -9.76
C VAL A 16 6.31 5.71 -10.21
N ALA A 17 5.40 5.30 -9.32
CA ALA A 17 4.33 4.38 -9.65
C ALA A 17 3.16 5.11 -10.34
N GLU A 18 2.68 4.57 -11.46
CA GLU A 18 1.56 5.14 -12.23
C GLU A 18 0.22 5.00 -11.50
N ASN A 19 -0.11 3.78 -11.05
CA ASN A 19 -1.35 3.46 -10.32
C ASN A 19 -1.04 2.92 -8.92
N PRO A 20 -0.64 3.78 -7.95
CA PRO A 20 -0.18 3.32 -6.65
C PRO A 20 -1.28 2.63 -5.82
N HIS A 21 -2.54 3.10 -5.85
CA HIS A 21 -3.63 2.47 -5.10
C HIS A 21 -3.94 1.06 -5.61
N GLU A 22 -3.97 0.85 -6.92
CA GLU A 22 -4.22 -0.47 -7.51
C GLU A 22 -3.10 -1.46 -7.13
N HIS A 23 -1.84 -1.05 -7.32
CA HIS A 23 -0.69 -1.86 -6.91
C HIS A 23 -0.71 -2.19 -5.42
N LEU A 24 -0.98 -1.22 -4.55
CA LEU A 24 -1.08 -1.45 -3.10
C LEU A 24 -2.22 -2.40 -2.75
N ARG A 25 -3.37 -2.31 -3.42
CA ARG A 25 -4.48 -3.25 -3.20
C ARG A 25 -4.10 -4.68 -3.58
N ILE A 26 -3.43 -4.87 -4.71
CA ILE A 26 -2.93 -6.18 -5.14
C ILE A 26 -1.89 -6.72 -4.15
N LEU A 27 -0.98 -5.87 -3.66
CA LEU A 27 0.04 -6.28 -2.69
C LEU A 27 -0.56 -6.70 -1.35
N TYR A 28 -1.47 -5.90 -0.79
CA TYR A 28 -2.09 -6.23 0.49
C TYR A 28 -2.96 -7.49 0.42
N THR A 29 -3.68 -7.70 -0.68
CA THR A 29 -4.45 -8.94 -0.88
C THR A 29 -3.53 -10.17 -1.00
N LYS A 30 -2.40 -10.07 -1.72
CA LYS A 30 -1.39 -11.14 -1.78
C LYS A 30 -0.77 -11.43 -0.41
N ILE A 31 -0.48 -10.41 0.38
CA ILE A 31 0.06 -10.58 1.75
C ILE A 31 -0.97 -11.31 2.62
N LEU A 32 -2.24 -10.89 2.60
CA LEU A 32 -3.30 -11.57 3.35
C LEU A 32 -3.47 -13.03 2.93
N ALA A 33 -3.35 -13.34 1.63
CA ALA A 33 -3.38 -14.71 1.13
C ALA A 33 -2.20 -15.53 1.66
N ALA A 34 -0.97 -15.01 1.60
CA ALA A 34 0.22 -15.68 2.13
C ALA A 34 0.15 -15.89 3.65
N LEU A 35 -0.51 -15.00 4.40
CA LEU A 35 -0.72 -15.17 5.83
C LEU A 35 -1.71 -16.30 6.16
N GLN A 36 -2.52 -16.77 5.21
CA GLN A 36 -3.45 -17.88 5.44
C GLN A 36 -2.73 -19.20 5.71
N ASP A 37 -1.54 -19.38 5.12
CA ASP A 37 -0.70 -20.57 5.28
C ASP A 37 -0.04 -20.64 6.67
N ILE A 38 0.00 -19.52 7.41
CA ILE A 38 0.56 -19.45 8.76
C ILE A 38 -0.53 -19.79 9.79
N PRO A 39 -0.26 -20.60 10.83
CA PRO A 39 -1.22 -20.85 11.89
C PRO A 39 -1.78 -19.57 12.58
N LYS A 40 -3.07 -19.58 12.96
CA LYS A 40 -3.77 -18.41 13.55
C LYS A 40 -3.27 -18.02 14.95
N ASP A 41 -2.64 -18.94 15.65
CA ASP A 41 -2.03 -18.76 16.96
C ASP A 41 -0.66 -18.08 16.90
N ALA A 42 -0.01 -18.09 15.74
CA ALA A 42 1.27 -17.41 15.54
C ALA A 42 1.13 -15.90 15.78
N ALA A 43 1.94 -15.37 16.70
CA ALA A 43 1.96 -13.95 17.01
C ALA A 43 2.25 -13.09 15.77
N TYR A 44 3.16 -13.56 14.89
CA TYR A 44 3.47 -12.90 13.63
C TYR A 44 2.22 -12.68 12.78
N ARG A 45 1.43 -13.74 12.54
CA ARG A 45 0.20 -13.64 11.75
C ARG A 45 -0.78 -12.62 12.33
N LYS A 46 -1.04 -12.66 13.64
CA LYS A 46 -1.96 -11.73 14.30
C LYS A 46 -1.57 -10.27 14.10
N TYR A 47 -0.31 -9.93 14.37
CA TYR A 47 0.15 -8.54 14.26
C TYR A 47 0.28 -8.09 12.80
N THR A 48 0.75 -8.96 11.91
CA THR A 48 0.85 -8.61 10.49
C THR A 48 -0.53 -8.45 9.85
N GLU A 49 -1.50 -9.32 10.15
CA GLU A 49 -2.89 -9.16 9.68
C GLU A 49 -3.49 -7.84 10.18
N GLN A 50 -3.26 -7.45 11.44
CA GLN A 50 -3.75 -6.17 11.97
C GLN A 50 -3.18 -4.98 11.18
N ILE A 51 -1.85 -4.91 11.03
CA ILE A 51 -1.17 -3.80 10.36
C ILE A 51 -1.58 -3.72 8.88
N VAL A 52 -1.66 -4.87 8.20
CA VAL A 52 -2.01 -4.95 6.79
C VAL A 52 -3.46 -4.53 6.57
N ASN A 53 -4.39 -4.97 7.41
CA ASN A 53 -5.79 -4.57 7.31
C ASN A 53 -5.97 -3.07 7.57
N GLU A 54 -5.27 -2.51 8.56
CA GLU A 54 -5.31 -1.07 8.85
C GLU A 54 -4.84 -0.25 7.64
N ARG A 55 -3.67 -0.56 7.09
CA ARG A 55 -3.11 0.13 5.92
C ARG A 55 -3.95 -0.09 4.66
N PHE A 56 -4.48 -1.29 4.46
CA PHE A 56 -5.34 -1.59 3.32
C PHE A 56 -6.64 -0.79 3.38
N ASN A 57 -7.21 -0.62 4.58
CA ASN A 57 -8.37 0.23 4.79
C ASN A 57 -8.04 1.69 4.49
N MET A 58 -6.91 2.23 4.99
CA MET A 58 -6.47 3.60 4.66
C MET A 58 -6.36 3.84 3.15
N VAL A 59 -5.81 2.88 2.39
CA VAL A 59 -5.69 2.95 0.92
C VAL A 59 -7.05 2.88 0.20
N LYS A 60 -8.08 2.35 0.85
CA LYS A 60 -9.46 2.35 0.34
C LYS A 60 -10.21 3.63 0.69
N THR A 61 -10.01 4.18 1.88
CA THR A 61 -10.68 5.41 2.32
C THR A 61 -10.13 6.65 1.64
N GLU A 62 -8.82 6.72 1.42
CA GLU A 62 -8.21 7.89 0.81
C GLU A 62 -8.15 7.74 -0.73
N PRO A 63 -8.85 8.59 -1.50
CA PRO A 63 -8.82 8.54 -2.95
C PRO A 63 -7.62 9.32 -3.55
N ASN A 64 -6.98 10.19 -2.76
CA ASN A 64 -5.95 11.09 -3.24
C ASN A 64 -4.56 10.60 -2.85
N VAL A 65 -3.66 10.55 -3.83
CA VAL A 65 -2.22 10.36 -3.58
C VAL A 65 -1.67 11.74 -3.25
N ILE A 66 -1.44 12.04 -1.97
CA ILE A 66 -0.89 13.35 -1.60
C ILE A 66 0.46 13.53 -2.28
N ILE A 67 0.48 14.47 -3.22
CA ILE A 67 1.65 14.86 -4.00
C ILE A 67 2.44 15.80 -3.10
N SER A 68 3.32 15.27 -2.25
CA SER A 68 4.24 16.11 -1.47
C SER A 68 5.30 16.71 -2.41
N ALA A 69 4.93 17.80 -3.06
CA ALA A 69 5.78 18.82 -3.67
C ALA A 69 4.91 20.05 -3.95
N THR A 70 4.31 20.63 -2.92
CA THR A 70 3.89 22.01 -2.94
C THR A 70 4.68 22.72 -1.86
N THR A 71 5.44 23.71 -2.30
CA THR A 71 6.12 24.75 -1.52
C THR A 71 5.23 25.31 -0.41
#